data_AF-A0A455B5W4-F1
#
_entry.id   AF-A0A455B5W4-F1
#
_cell.length_a   1.000
_cell.length_b   1.000
_cell.length_c   1.000
_cell.angle_alpha   90.00
_cell.angle_beta   90.00
_cell.angle_gamma   90.00
#
_symmetry.space_group_name_H-M   'P 1'
#
loop_
_entity.id
_entity.type
_entity.pdbx_description
1 polymer ?
#
loop_
_entity_poly.entity_id
_entity_poly.type
_entity_poly.pdbx_seq_one_letter_code
_entity_poly.pdbx_strand_id
1 'polypeptide(L)'
;MARSRALLLLLLLPLQLQLGPGLAVRAPVFGRSGTHSLRPEENEFVEEEPVLVLSPEEPGRGPPTIDCPRDCACSQEGVVDCGGIDLREFPGDLPEHTNHLSLQNNQLEKIYPRELSRLNRLETLNLQNNRLTSRDFRLLQKSVMLTTRKRLV
;
A
#
# COMPACT_ATOMS: atom_id res chain seq x y z
N MET A 1 -32.60 39.17 37.77
CA MET A 1 -33.49 38.51 36.79
C MET A 1 -32.76 37.32 36.19
N ALA A 2 -33.49 36.20 36.03
CA ALA A 2 -33.25 35.00 35.20
C ALA A 2 -31.80 34.50 35.03
N ARG A 3 -31.37 33.39 35.64
CA ARG A 3 -31.70 31.97 35.35
C ARG A 3 -31.52 31.55 33.88
N SER A 4 -30.48 30.71 33.70
CA SER A 4 -30.54 29.43 32.98
C SER A 4 -30.58 29.46 31.45
N ARG A 5 -29.52 28.92 30.83
CA ARG A 5 -29.55 27.78 29.89
C ARG A 5 -28.20 27.61 29.17
N ALA A 6 -27.31 26.83 29.76
CA ALA A 6 -26.35 25.99 29.02
C ALA A 6 -25.67 25.00 29.98
N LEU A 7 -26.50 24.31 30.78
CA LEU A 7 -26.13 23.03 31.37
C LEU A 7 -26.44 21.96 30.31
N LEU A 8 -25.42 21.59 29.55
CA LEU A 8 -25.29 20.24 28.96
C LEU A 8 -23.79 20.06 28.68
N LEU A 9 -23.01 19.75 29.72
CA LEU A 9 -22.65 18.38 30.07
C LEU A 9 -21.94 17.69 28.89
N LEU A 10 -20.61 17.70 28.91
CA LEU A 10 -19.81 16.59 29.44
C LEU A 10 -19.87 15.37 28.52
N LEU A 11 -18.94 15.28 27.57
CA LEU A 11 -18.31 14.03 27.10
C LEU A 11 -16.96 14.45 26.47
N LEU A 12 -15.98 14.91 27.27
CA LEU A 12 -14.89 14.08 27.81
C LEU A 12 -14.19 13.20 26.75
N LEU A 13 -13.08 13.74 26.22
CA LEU A 13 -11.87 13.01 25.80
C LEU A 13 -11.48 11.90 26.82
N PRO A 14 -10.47 11.06 26.53
CA PRO A 14 -10.19 10.20 25.37
C PRO A 14 -10.01 8.73 25.85
N LEU A 15 -9.94 7.73 24.97
CA LEU A 15 -9.45 6.41 25.39
C LEU A 15 -8.55 5.75 24.34
N GLN A 16 -7.25 5.90 24.57
CA GLN A 16 -6.21 5.00 24.10
C GLN A 16 -6.52 3.60 24.66
N LEU A 17 -6.70 2.61 23.80
CA LEU A 17 -6.77 1.20 24.21
C LEU A 17 -5.59 0.45 23.59
N GLN A 18 -4.46 0.43 24.30
CA GLN A 18 -3.55 -0.70 24.26
C GLN A 18 -4.11 -1.77 25.19
N LEU A 19 -4.31 -3.00 24.69
CA LEU A 19 -4.24 -4.23 25.49
C LEU A 19 -4.14 -5.46 24.55
N GLY A 20 -3.00 -6.15 24.52
CA GLY A 20 -2.98 -7.60 24.29
C GLY A 20 -3.30 -8.34 25.60
N PRO A 21 -3.12 -9.66 25.75
CA PRO A 21 -2.95 -10.76 24.78
C PRO A 21 -4.08 -11.83 24.89
N GLY A 22 -4.34 -12.57 23.80
CA GLY A 22 -5.32 -13.68 23.80
C GLY A 22 -4.64 -15.04 23.91
N LEU A 23 -4.71 -15.66 25.08
CA LEU A 23 -4.30 -17.04 25.36
C LEU A 23 -5.22 -18.07 24.68
N ALA A 24 -4.58 -19.15 24.19
CA ALA A 24 -4.99 -20.55 24.27
C ALA A 24 -6.45 -20.96 23.95
N VAL A 25 -6.61 -21.67 22.83
CA VAL A 25 -7.71 -22.64 22.65
C VAL A 25 -7.13 -24.04 22.58
N ARG A 26 -7.63 -24.94 23.44
CA ARG A 26 -7.28 -26.37 23.46
C ARG A 26 -8.56 -27.21 23.47
N ALA A 27 -8.53 -28.26 22.62
CA ALA A 27 -9.33 -29.51 22.60
C ALA A 27 -10.81 -29.43 22.14
N PRO A 28 -11.50 -30.55 21.74
CA PRO A 28 -11.11 -31.98 21.80
C PRO A 28 -11.44 -32.90 20.57
N VAL A 29 -10.67 -34.00 20.47
CA VAL A 29 -11.01 -35.46 20.38
C VAL A 29 -12.08 -36.04 19.41
N PHE A 30 -11.61 -36.97 18.56
CA PHE A 30 -12.16 -38.28 18.07
C PHE A 30 -13.68 -38.55 18.01
N GLY A 31 -14.13 -38.98 16.82
CA GLY A 31 -15.35 -39.77 16.60
C GLY A 31 -15.15 -40.76 15.44
N ARG A 32 -15.55 -42.02 15.65
CA ARG A 32 -15.23 -43.21 14.83
C ARG A 32 -16.32 -43.54 13.79
N SER A 33 -15.88 -44.21 12.72
CA SER A 33 -16.47 -45.40 12.07
C SER A 33 -17.92 -45.34 11.55
N GLY A 34 -18.07 -45.41 10.22
CA GLY A 34 -19.28 -45.83 9.54
C GLY A 34 -18.92 -46.60 8.27
N THR A 35 -19.16 -47.91 8.28
CA THR A 35 -19.02 -48.85 7.16
C THR A 35 -20.22 -48.75 6.23
N HIS A 36 -20.05 -48.80 4.91
CA HIS A 36 -21.10 -49.37 4.05
C HIS A 36 -20.55 -50.00 2.77
N SER A 37 -20.99 -51.24 2.55
CA SER A 37 -20.63 -52.14 1.45
C SER A 37 -21.75 -52.11 0.39
N LEU A 38 -21.33 -51.95 -0.87
CA LEU A 38 -21.94 -52.34 -2.17
C LEU A 38 -23.48 -52.37 -2.40
N ARG A 39 -23.96 -51.41 -3.24
CA ARG A 39 -24.72 -51.49 -4.53
C ARG A 39 -26.03 -52.35 -4.67
N PRO A 40 -26.88 -52.15 -5.72
CA PRO A 40 -27.19 -50.96 -6.54
C PRO A 40 -28.73 -50.80 -6.86
N GLU A 41 -29.06 -49.78 -7.69
CA GLU A 41 -30.33 -49.53 -8.43
C GLU A 41 -31.45 -48.94 -7.54
N GLU A 42 -32.06 -47.77 -7.81
CA GLU A 42 -32.74 -47.34 -9.02
C GLU A 42 -32.60 -45.81 -9.29
N ASN A 43 -32.86 -45.45 -10.54
CA ASN A 43 -32.72 -44.13 -11.16
C ASN A 43 -33.56 -42.99 -10.54
N GLU A 44 -33.14 -41.78 -10.92
CA GLU A 44 -33.97 -40.60 -11.16
C GLU A 44 -34.18 -39.63 -10.00
N PHE A 45 -33.19 -38.74 -9.80
CA PHE A 45 -33.51 -37.32 -9.65
C PHE A 45 -32.39 -36.49 -10.25
N VAL A 46 -32.70 -35.85 -11.38
CA VAL A 46 -31.84 -34.84 -12.01
C VAL A 46 -31.99 -33.58 -11.18
N GLU A 47 -31.12 -33.40 -10.19
CA GLU A 47 -30.90 -32.09 -9.59
C GLU A 47 -29.98 -31.33 -10.55
N GLU A 48 -30.57 -30.46 -11.38
CA GLU A 48 -29.80 -29.51 -12.18
C GLU A 48 -29.11 -28.51 -11.25
N GLU A 49 -27.93 -28.86 -10.74
CA GLU A 49 -27.04 -27.87 -10.17
C GLU A 49 -26.59 -26.93 -11.30
N PRO A 50 -26.70 -25.61 -11.15
CA PRO A 50 -26.15 -24.70 -12.12
C PRO A 50 -24.63 -24.86 -12.06
N VAL A 51 -24.07 -25.50 -13.08
CA VAL A 51 -22.62 -25.50 -13.30
C VAL A 51 -22.24 -24.04 -13.53
N LEU A 52 -21.67 -23.40 -12.51
CA LEU A 52 -20.90 -22.19 -12.71
C LEU A 52 -19.68 -22.58 -13.54
N VAL A 53 -19.85 -22.58 -14.85
CA VAL A 53 -18.76 -22.64 -15.81
C VAL A 53 -17.95 -21.38 -15.56
N LEU A 54 -16.94 -21.48 -14.69
CA LEU A 54 -15.80 -20.60 -14.74
C LEU A 54 -15.20 -20.87 -16.13
N SER A 55 -15.62 -20.03 -17.07
CA SER A 55 -14.99 -19.95 -18.38
C SER A 55 -13.50 -19.91 -18.14
N PRO A 56 -12.66 -20.64 -18.91
CA PRO A 56 -11.22 -20.45 -18.83
C PRO A 56 -11.00 -18.96 -18.92
N GLU A 57 -10.47 -18.36 -17.86
CA GLU A 57 -10.03 -16.99 -17.91
C GLU A 57 -9.10 -16.97 -19.12
N GLU A 58 -9.52 -16.24 -20.16
CA GLU A 58 -8.64 -15.79 -21.23
C GLU A 58 -7.32 -15.41 -20.55
N PRO A 59 -6.14 -15.66 -21.14
CA PRO A 59 -4.88 -15.13 -20.63
C PRO A 59 -4.89 -13.61 -20.80
N GLY A 60 -5.76 -12.96 -20.02
CA GLY A 60 -5.80 -11.56 -19.75
C GLY A 60 -4.44 -11.25 -19.22
N ARG A 61 -3.81 -10.28 -19.87
CA ARG A 61 -2.60 -9.63 -19.39
C ARG A 61 -2.72 -9.54 -17.87
N GLY A 62 -1.91 -10.33 -17.17
CA GLY A 62 -1.91 -10.37 -15.71
C GLY A 62 -1.79 -8.94 -15.17
N PRO A 63 -2.18 -8.70 -13.91
CA PRO A 63 -2.07 -7.37 -13.31
C PRO A 63 -0.69 -6.79 -13.64
N PRO A 64 -0.61 -5.53 -14.11
CA PRO A 64 0.64 -4.94 -14.56
C PRO A 64 1.68 -5.18 -13.46
N THR A 65 2.75 -5.89 -13.80
CA THR A 65 3.83 -6.15 -12.86
C THR A 65 4.39 -4.79 -12.47
N ILE A 66 4.16 -4.40 -11.22
CA ILE A 66 4.77 -3.18 -10.68
C ILE A 66 6.24 -3.50 -10.58
N ASP A 67 7.03 -3.02 -11.54
CA ASP A 67 8.49 -3.07 -11.49
C ASP A 67 8.95 -2.16 -10.34
N CYS A 68 8.95 -2.73 -9.14
CA CYS A 68 9.36 -2.05 -7.92
C CYS A 68 10.88 -2.25 -7.75
N PRO A 69 11.66 -1.19 -7.46
CA PRO A 69 13.07 -1.33 -7.17
C PRO A 69 13.31 -2.29 -6.00
N ARG A 70 14.47 -2.96 -6.02
CA ARG A 70 14.90 -3.79 -4.88
C ARG A 70 15.03 -2.93 -3.63
N ASP A 71 14.61 -3.50 -2.51
CA ASP A 71 14.64 -2.86 -1.19
C ASP A 71 13.72 -1.63 -1.02
N CYS A 72 12.88 -1.32 -2.02
CA CYS A 72 11.80 -0.35 -1.90
C CYS A 72 10.44 -1.05 -1.68
N ALA A 73 9.51 -0.32 -1.07
CA ALA A 73 8.12 -0.72 -0.95
C ALA A 73 7.25 0.09 -1.92
N CYS A 74 6.49 -0.60 -2.78
CA CYS A 74 5.61 0.02 -3.77
C CYS A 74 4.14 -0.36 -3.52
N SER A 75 3.23 0.57 -3.78
CA SER A 75 1.78 0.35 -3.71
C SER A 75 1.11 0.48 -5.09
N GLN A 76 -0.08 -0.10 -5.25
CA GLN A 76 -0.85 -0.01 -6.50
C GLN A 76 -1.33 1.43 -6.78
N GLU A 77 -1.42 2.25 -5.74
CA GLU A 77 -1.81 3.64 -5.78
C GLU A 77 -0.67 4.57 -6.24
N GLY A 78 0.54 4.04 -6.49
CA GLY A 78 1.69 4.82 -6.96
C GLY A 78 2.58 5.40 -5.86
N VAL A 79 2.47 4.89 -4.64
CA VAL A 79 3.39 5.24 -3.55
C VAL A 79 4.63 4.36 -3.63
N VAL A 80 5.81 4.97 -3.60
CA VAL A 80 7.10 4.29 -3.57
C VAL A 80 7.92 4.81 -2.38
N ASP A 81 8.24 3.94 -1.45
CA ASP A 81 9.09 4.23 -0.29
C ASP A 81 10.43 3.49 -0.42
N CYS A 82 11.50 4.27 -0.55
CA CYS A 82 12.88 3.84 -0.60
C CYS A 82 13.70 4.52 0.51
N GLY A 83 13.09 4.77 1.67
CA GLY A 83 13.76 5.41 2.78
C GLY A 83 14.79 4.50 3.47
N GLY A 84 15.95 5.05 3.84
CA GLY A 84 16.90 4.36 4.73
C GLY A 84 17.66 3.17 4.13
N ILE A 85 17.75 3.10 2.80
CA ILE A 85 18.47 2.03 2.08
C ILE A 85 19.83 2.51 1.50
N ASP A 86 20.39 3.57 2.10
CA ASP A 86 21.71 4.13 1.77
C ASP A 86 21.91 4.55 0.30
N LEU A 87 20.85 5.00 -0.37
CA LEU A 87 20.93 5.48 -1.76
C LEU A 87 21.88 6.67 -1.88
N ARG A 88 22.83 6.58 -2.81
CA ARG A 88 23.74 7.68 -3.18
C ARG A 88 23.34 8.40 -4.46
N GLU A 89 22.54 7.72 -5.28
CA GLU A 89 22.06 8.22 -6.57
C GLU A 89 20.54 8.05 -6.66
N PHE A 90 19.92 8.84 -7.54
CA PHE A 90 18.47 8.79 -7.74
C PHE A 90 18.08 7.46 -8.42
N PRO A 91 17.06 6.73 -7.93
CA PRO A 91 16.68 5.44 -8.52
C PRO A 91 16.09 5.63 -9.92
N GLY A 92 16.66 4.90 -10.90
CA GLY A 92 16.24 4.95 -12.30
C GLY A 92 14.96 4.14 -12.58
N ASP A 93 14.81 3.00 -11.88
CA ASP A 93 13.80 1.99 -12.16
C ASP A 93 12.53 2.19 -11.32
N LEU A 94 11.94 3.37 -11.42
CA LEU A 94 10.70 3.70 -10.73
C LEU A 94 9.48 3.47 -11.62
N PRO A 95 8.36 2.94 -11.09
CA PRO A 95 7.12 2.81 -11.85
C PRO A 95 6.64 4.14 -12.43
N GLU A 96 6.20 4.19 -13.69
CA GLU A 96 5.73 5.43 -14.33
C GLU A 96 4.49 6.04 -13.64
N HIS A 97 3.73 5.21 -12.93
CA HIS A 97 2.54 5.63 -12.20
C HIS A 97 2.85 6.21 -10.81
N THR A 98 4.12 6.33 -10.43
CA THR A 98 4.54 6.89 -9.14
C THR A 98 4.04 8.33 -8.96
N ASN A 99 3.23 8.56 -7.92
CA ASN A 99 2.72 9.88 -7.52
C ASN A 99 3.35 10.39 -6.21
N HIS A 100 3.80 9.48 -5.34
CA HIS A 100 4.49 9.80 -4.11
C HIS A 100 5.79 9.00 -4.04
N LEU A 101 6.93 9.69 -3.98
CA LEU A 101 8.24 9.07 -3.84
C LEU A 101 8.92 9.53 -2.57
N SER A 102 9.37 8.57 -1.77
CA SER A 102 10.05 8.82 -0.51
C SER A 102 11.48 8.29 -0.57
N LEU A 103 12.46 9.19 -0.51
CA LEU A 103 13.90 8.89 -0.52
C LEU A 103 14.58 9.38 0.77
N GLN A 104 13.84 9.48 1.86
CA GLN A 104 14.31 9.99 3.14
C GLN A 104 15.43 9.15 3.74
N ASN A 105 16.26 9.75 4.59
CA ASN A 105 17.31 9.06 5.34
C ASN A 105 18.32 8.32 4.42
N ASN A 106 18.64 8.90 3.27
CA ASN A 106 19.61 8.37 2.32
C ASN A 106 20.85 9.28 2.23
N GLN A 107 21.72 9.02 1.27
CA GLN A 107 23.01 9.70 1.09
C GLN A 107 23.05 10.50 -0.21
N LEU A 108 21.89 10.92 -0.74
CA LEU A 108 21.79 11.63 -2.02
C LEU A 108 22.48 12.99 -1.93
N GLU A 109 23.46 13.23 -2.80
CA GLU A 109 24.19 14.50 -2.86
C GLU A 109 23.64 15.43 -3.95
N LYS A 110 23.09 14.87 -5.02
CA LYS A 110 22.56 15.61 -6.16
C LYS A 110 21.38 14.87 -6.77
N ILE A 111 20.41 15.65 -7.26
CA ILE A 111 19.33 15.16 -8.11
C ILE A 111 19.27 16.10 -9.30
N TYR A 112 19.12 15.54 -10.50
CA TYR A 112 18.99 16.34 -11.71
C TYR A 112 17.51 16.54 -12.03
N PRO A 113 17.08 17.73 -12.49
CA PRO A 113 15.69 17.97 -12.85
C PRO A 113 15.14 16.99 -13.90
N ARG A 114 15.99 16.49 -14.79
CA ARG A 114 15.64 15.49 -15.81
C ARG A 114 15.12 14.18 -15.19
N GLU A 115 15.65 13.78 -14.04
CA GLU A 115 15.18 12.63 -13.27
C GLU A 115 13.73 12.83 -12.81
N LEU A 116 13.37 14.06 -12.44
CA LEU A 116 12.01 14.40 -12.01
C LEU A 116 11.08 14.62 -13.20
N SER A 117 11.62 14.97 -14.37
CA SER A 117 10.85 15.13 -15.60
C SER A 117 10.33 13.80 -16.14
N ARG A 118 11.00 12.67 -15.91
CA ARG A 118 10.50 11.34 -16.34
C ARG A 118 9.23 10.93 -15.57
N LEU A 119 9.12 11.35 -14.32
CA LEU A 119 8.01 11.02 -13.43
C LEU A 119 6.88 12.01 -13.62
N ASN A 120 6.06 11.82 -14.65
CA ASN A 120 5.00 12.76 -15.04
C ASN A 120 3.88 12.87 -14.00
N ARG A 121 3.62 11.78 -13.27
CA ARG A 121 2.55 11.70 -12.26
C ARG A 121 3.02 12.04 -10.84
N LEU A 122 4.32 12.25 -10.64
CA LEU A 122 4.87 12.52 -9.32
C LEU A 122 4.36 13.86 -8.79
N GLU A 123 3.65 13.81 -7.67
CA GLU A 123 3.10 14.97 -6.99
C GLU A 123 3.96 15.37 -5.80
N THR A 124 4.50 14.39 -5.07
CA THR A 124 5.30 14.63 -3.86
C THR A 124 6.59 13.83 -3.89
N LEU A 125 7.70 14.52 -3.62
CA LEU A 125 9.02 13.93 -3.45
C LEU A 125 9.56 14.30 -2.08
N ASN A 126 9.87 13.31 -1.25
CA ASN A 126 10.47 13.48 0.07
C ASN A 126 11.98 13.17 0.03
N LEU A 127 12.80 14.18 0.33
CA LEU A 127 14.27 14.13 0.32
C LEU A 127 14.87 14.42 1.70
N GLN A 128 14.05 14.37 2.75
CA GLN A 128 14.46 14.65 4.12
C GLN A 128 15.66 13.79 4.54
N ASN A 129 16.56 14.36 5.34
CA ASN A 129 17.76 13.67 5.85
C ASN A 129 18.65 13.06 4.75
N ASN A 130 18.87 13.80 3.66
CA ASN A 130 19.89 13.49 2.65
C ASN A 130 21.09 14.46 2.74
N ARG A 131 22.05 14.33 1.82
CA ARG A 131 23.29 15.15 1.75
C ARG A 131 23.20 16.29 0.73
N LEU A 132 21.98 16.66 0.32
CA LEU A 132 21.74 17.73 -0.65
C LEU A 132 22.17 19.08 -0.08
N THR A 133 22.96 19.84 -0.83
CA THR A 133 23.30 21.20 -0.41
C THR A 133 22.10 22.14 -0.56
N SER A 134 22.05 23.22 0.22
CA SER A 134 20.99 24.24 0.07
C SER A 134 20.94 24.86 -1.34
N ARG A 135 22.06 24.84 -2.06
CA ARG A 135 22.12 25.30 -3.45
C ARG A 135 21.39 24.31 -4.37
N ASP A 136 21.66 23.02 -4.22
CA ASP A 136 21.05 21.97 -5.05
C ASP A 136 19.53 21.92 -4.83
N PHE A 137 19.09 21.98 -3.57
CA PHE A 137 17.65 22.05 -3.25
C PHE A 137 16.97 23.26 -3.89
N ARG A 138 17.58 24.45 -3.83
CA ARG A 138 17.02 25.65 -4.48
C ARG A 138 16.95 25.53 -6.00
N LEU A 139 17.98 24.95 -6.63
CA LEU A 139 18.00 24.74 -8.08
C LEU A 139 16.91 23.74 -8.51
N LEU A 140 16.77 22.64 -7.76
CA LEU A 140 15.71 21.66 -7.95
C LEU A 140 14.34 22.29 -7.78
N GLN A 141 14.10 22.99 -6.68
CA GLN A 141 12.81 23.63 -6.40
C GLN A 141 12.47 24.68 -7.48
N LYS A 142 13.44 25.49 -7.90
CA LYS A 142 13.24 26.47 -8.99
C LYS A 142 12.93 25.77 -10.31
N SER A 143 13.68 24.74 -10.67
CA SER A 143 13.45 23.99 -11.90
C SER A 143 12.08 23.31 -11.90
N VAL A 144 11.71 22.68 -10.78
CA VAL A 144 10.44 22.01 -10.59
C VAL A 144 9.30 23.03 -10.69
N MET A 145 9.36 24.15 -9.97
CA MET A 145 8.35 25.20 -9.99
C MET A 145 8.14 25.82 -11.38
N LEU A 146 9.19 25.89 -12.21
CA LEU A 146 9.12 26.42 -13.58
C LEU A 146 8.57 25.41 -14.60
N THR A 147 8.64 24.11 -14.32
CA THR A 147 8.30 23.06 -15.31
C THR A 147 7.10 22.21 -14.91
N THR A 148 6.79 22.09 -13.62
CA THR A 148 5.85 21.11 -13.08
C THR A 148 5.23 21.57 -11.75
N ARG A 149 4.09 21.00 -11.34
CA ARG A 149 3.46 21.28 -10.02
C ARG A 149 3.83 20.25 -8.96
N LYS A 150 5.09 19.80 -8.92
CA LYS A 150 5.55 18.80 -7.92
C LYS A 150 5.95 19.51 -6.62
N ARG A 151 5.60 18.90 -5.48
CA ARG A 151 6.01 19.33 -4.14
C ARG A 151 7.28 18.59 -3.74
N LEU A 152 8.31 19.34 -3.37
CA LEU A 152 9.51 18.81 -2.74
C LEU A 152 9.43 19.06 -1.24
N VAL A 153 9.60 17.99 -0.47
CA VAL A 153 9.65 17.98 1.00
C VAL A 153 11.05 17.59 1.40
#